data_AF-F6RCD1-F1
#
_entry.id   AF-F6RCD1-F1
#
_cell.length_a   1.000
_cell.length_b   1.000
_cell.length_c   1.000
_cell.angle_alpha   90.00
_cell.angle_beta   90.00
_cell.angle_gamma   90.00
#
_symmetry.space_group_name_H-M   'P 1'
#
loop_
_entity.id
_entity.type
_entity.pdbx_description
1 polymer ?
#
loop_
_entity_poly.entity_id
_entity_poly.type
_entity_poly.pdbx_seq_one_letter_code
_entity_poly.pdbx_strand_id
1 'polypeptide(L)'
;KHRSKRTEILKALDQIPVDIVQLRKLAIAPEGLLTSELRAQVWPYLLNTVNQEIKAPENIRQHPEFQQVVLDVNRSMKRFPAGISDEEVSELQDQLTDLILSVLTLHPELNYYQGYHDICVTFLLACGPQLSFQLVERLSTHHLRDFMDPTMSSTTHILNYLIPILDKSDSELVKYITKSEVGTTFAISWLITWYSYVLHTQDEIERLYDFFLSCHPLMPIYFAAQIVLQSSEDIMAGECEMSRVYQILTQSARKPNPPLEELIRKSSDAFILFPPSHLAREAAEFYKNNLAISTFCDYALVARHETPDTVLRRLGIYPEDKLPKEKEVVSSSPKKNYWNTARTAVIAVSGAVGAVVVAASGLDWAPDLFN
;
A
#
# COMPACT_ATOMS: atom_id res chain seq x y z
N LYS A 1 -1.17 28.36 -9.22
CA LYS A 1 -1.38 26.92 -9.42
C LYS A 1 -2.18 26.29 -8.27
N HIS A 2 -1.70 26.32 -7.01
CA HIS A 2 -2.41 25.78 -5.83
C HIS A 2 -3.86 26.28 -5.65
N ARG A 3 -4.10 27.58 -5.88
CA ARG A 3 -5.46 28.16 -5.76
C ARG A 3 -6.47 27.51 -6.71
N SER A 4 -6.06 27.13 -7.92
CA SER A 4 -6.92 26.42 -8.89
C SER A 4 -7.23 25.01 -8.39
N LYS A 5 -6.20 24.25 -8.01
CA LYS A 5 -6.37 22.86 -7.55
C LYS A 5 -7.23 22.77 -6.28
N ARG A 6 -7.05 23.68 -5.32
CA ARG A 6 -7.93 23.77 -4.15
C ARG A 6 -9.38 24.01 -4.54
N THR A 7 -9.65 24.93 -5.47
CA THR A 7 -11.01 25.17 -5.97
C THR A 7 -11.60 23.94 -6.66
N GLU A 8 -10.79 23.18 -7.41
CA GLU A 8 -11.23 21.94 -8.05
C GLU A 8 -11.56 20.84 -7.04
N ILE A 9 -10.76 20.69 -5.97
CA ILE A 9 -11.04 19.75 -4.87
C ILE A 9 -12.36 20.11 -4.18
N LEU A 10 -12.53 21.37 -3.79
CA LEU A 10 -13.76 21.84 -3.13
C LEU A 10 -14.98 21.67 -4.04
N LYS A 11 -14.85 21.98 -5.33
CA LYS A 11 -15.92 21.75 -6.30
C LYS A 11 -16.29 20.28 -6.45
N ALA A 12 -15.34 19.35 -6.32
CA ALA A 12 -15.63 17.91 -6.35
C ALA A 12 -16.32 17.44 -5.06
N LEU A 13 -15.98 18.02 -3.91
CA LEU A 13 -16.64 17.79 -2.62
C LEU A 13 -18.07 18.35 -2.56
N ASP A 14 -18.32 19.50 -3.19
CA ASP A 14 -19.63 20.17 -3.20
C ASP A 14 -20.65 19.53 -4.16
N GLN A 15 -20.23 18.58 -5.01
CA GLN A 15 -21.13 17.87 -5.92
C GLN A 15 -22.02 16.86 -5.18
N ILE A 16 -23.23 16.63 -5.70
CA ILE A 16 -24.19 15.67 -5.15
C ILE A 16 -24.60 14.68 -6.25
N PRO A 17 -24.19 13.39 -6.16
CA PRO A 17 -23.25 12.82 -5.18
C PRO A 17 -21.83 13.37 -5.37
N VAL A 18 -21.00 13.26 -4.32
CA VAL A 18 -19.59 13.72 -4.34
C VAL A 18 -18.83 13.04 -5.47
N ASP A 19 -18.02 13.81 -6.21
CA ASP A 19 -17.25 13.32 -7.36
C ASP A 19 -15.96 12.62 -6.90
N ILE A 20 -16.10 11.40 -6.37
CA ILE A 20 -15.00 10.57 -5.86
C ILE A 20 -13.96 10.30 -6.95
N VAL A 21 -14.38 10.16 -8.21
CA VAL A 21 -13.48 9.92 -9.35
C VAL A 21 -12.57 11.12 -9.56
N GLN A 22 -13.12 12.34 -9.52
CA GLN A 22 -12.32 13.56 -9.61
C GLN A 22 -11.41 13.74 -8.40
N LEU A 23 -11.88 13.42 -7.19
CA LEU A 23 -11.04 13.45 -5.98
C LEU A 23 -9.83 12.52 -6.09
N ARG A 24 -10.01 11.27 -6.56
CA ARG A 24 -8.91 10.34 -6.82
C ARG A 24 -7.92 10.89 -7.86
N LYS A 25 -8.42 11.45 -8.97
CA LYS A 25 -7.57 12.06 -10.00
C LYS A 25 -6.72 13.21 -9.43
N LEU A 26 -7.33 14.06 -8.59
CA LEU A 26 -6.65 15.21 -7.99
C LEU A 26 -5.59 14.78 -6.95
N ALA A 27 -5.86 13.71 -6.19
CA ALA A 27 -4.93 13.13 -5.24
C ALA A 27 -3.73 12.44 -5.91
N ILE A 28 -3.92 11.81 -7.08
CA ILE A 28 -2.83 11.24 -7.89
C ILE A 28 -2.01 12.34 -8.57
N ALA A 29 -2.68 13.37 -9.11
CA ALA A 29 -2.04 14.46 -9.84
C ALA A 29 -0.98 15.21 -8.99
N PRO A 30 -0.01 15.89 -9.64
CA PRO A 30 1.11 16.53 -8.94
C PRO A 30 0.68 17.39 -7.75
N GLU A 31 1.42 17.30 -6.65
CA GLU A 31 1.21 18.01 -5.37
C GLU A 31 0.03 17.46 -4.53
N GLY A 32 -0.67 16.41 -4.98
CA GLY A 32 -1.68 15.71 -4.18
C GLY A 32 -2.82 16.62 -3.66
N LEU A 33 -3.28 16.39 -2.43
CA LEU A 33 -4.39 17.11 -1.82
C LEU A 33 -4.00 18.43 -1.14
N LEU A 34 -2.73 18.82 -1.24
CA LEU A 34 -2.15 20.09 -0.79
C LEU A 34 -2.02 20.28 0.73
N THR A 35 -3.09 20.12 1.50
CA THR A 35 -3.08 20.45 2.94
C THR A 35 -3.85 19.43 3.78
N SER A 36 -3.50 19.32 5.05
CA SER A 36 -4.13 18.39 6.00
C SER A 36 -5.63 18.67 6.18
N GLU A 37 -6.08 19.92 6.10
CA GLU A 37 -7.51 20.24 6.17
C GLU A 37 -8.31 19.74 4.97
N LEU A 38 -7.68 19.68 3.79
CA LEU A 38 -8.31 19.08 2.60
C LEU A 38 -8.27 17.55 2.69
N ARG A 39 -7.18 16.97 3.22
CA ARG A 39 -7.07 15.52 3.45
C ARG A 39 -8.12 15.01 4.43
N ALA A 40 -8.35 15.71 5.54
CA ALA A 40 -9.42 15.40 6.48
C ALA A 40 -10.82 15.40 5.85
N GLN A 41 -11.04 16.16 4.77
CA GLN A 41 -12.30 16.14 4.03
C GLN A 41 -12.34 15.06 2.94
N VAL A 42 -11.22 14.75 2.30
CA VAL A 42 -11.17 13.90 1.10
C VAL A 42 -10.83 12.44 1.40
N TRP A 43 -9.88 12.15 2.30
CA TRP A 43 -9.50 10.78 2.67
C TRP A 43 -10.69 9.91 3.10
N PRO A 44 -11.70 10.41 3.83
CA PRO A 44 -12.91 9.63 4.13
C PRO A 44 -13.67 9.15 2.88
N TYR A 45 -13.69 9.93 1.81
CA TYR A 45 -14.29 9.51 0.53
C TYR A 45 -13.41 8.50 -0.21
N LEU A 46 -12.09 8.65 -0.15
CA LEU A 46 -11.15 7.72 -0.79
C LEU A 46 -11.23 6.32 -0.16
N LEU A 47 -11.36 6.26 1.17
CA LEU A 47 -11.51 5.03 1.96
C LEU A 47 -12.96 4.57 2.15
N ASN A 48 -13.95 5.32 1.63
CA ASN A 48 -15.36 4.99 1.76
C ASN A 48 -15.82 4.80 3.23
N THR A 49 -15.53 5.79 4.07
CA THR A 49 -15.84 5.83 5.52
C THR A 49 -16.82 6.94 5.91
N VAL A 50 -17.27 7.79 4.98
CA VAL A 50 -18.04 9.03 5.25
C VAL A 50 -19.32 8.82 6.09
N ASN A 51 -19.95 7.65 5.98
CA ASN A 51 -21.18 7.31 6.69
C ASN A 51 -20.97 6.24 7.78
N GLN A 52 -19.73 6.02 8.22
CA GLN A 52 -19.41 5.01 9.22
C GLN A 52 -19.23 5.65 10.60
N GLU A 53 -20.21 5.44 11.48
CA GLU A 53 -20.03 5.68 12.90
C GLU A 53 -19.50 4.41 13.56
N ILE A 54 -18.21 4.42 13.89
CA ILE A 54 -17.56 3.32 14.61
C ILE A 54 -17.45 3.72 16.07
N LYS A 55 -18.14 2.99 16.95
CA LYS A 55 -18.01 3.18 18.40
C LYS A 55 -16.64 2.65 18.83
N ALA A 56 -15.84 3.51 19.46
CA ALA A 56 -14.56 3.09 20.03
C ALA A 56 -14.79 2.03 21.13
N PRO A 57 -13.99 0.95 21.15
CA PRO A 57 -14.10 -0.07 22.18
C PRO A 57 -13.67 0.47 23.56
N GLU A 58 -14.17 -0.16 24.62
CA GLU A 58 -13.79 0.13 26.00
C GLU A 58 -12.62 -0.78 26.45
N ASN A 59 -11.92 -0.41 27.52
CA ASN A 59 -10.83 -1.20 28.13
C ASN A 59 -9.64 -1.52 27.19
N ILE A 60 -9.40 -0.72 26.16
CA ILE A 60 -8.33 -0.91 25.16
C ILE A 60 -6.92 -1.05 25.75
N ARG A 61 -6.66 -0.44 26.91
CA ARG A 61 -5.35 -0.51 27.58
C ARG A 61 -5.09 -1.86 28.29
N GLN A 62 -6.08 -2.74 28.33
CA GLN A 62 -5.91 -4.13 28.80
C GLN A 62 -5.52 -5.09 27.65
N HIS A 63 -5.42 -4.59 26.41
CA HIS A 63 -5.04 -5.39 25.26
C HIS A 63 -3.64 -6.02 25.45
N PRO A 64 -3.43 -7.30 25.07
CA PRO A 64 -2.13 -7.98 25.28
C PRO A 64 -0.93 -7.25 24.69
N GLU A 65 -1.14 -6.54 23.58
CA GLU A 65 -0.09 -5.82 22.85
C GLU A 65 0.18 -4.39 23.39
N PHE A 66 -0.54 -3.95 24.43
CA PHE A 66 -0.40 -2.60 25.02
C PHE A 66 1.07 -2.19 25.23
N GLN A 67 1.83 -3.04 25.92
CA GLN A 67 3.22 -2.72 26.25
C GLN A 67 4.11 -2.58 25.00
N GLN A 68 3.88 -3.42 23.98
CA GLN A 68 4.64 -3.36 22.74
C GLN A 68 4.31 -2.09 21.96
N VAL A 69 3.03 -1.72 21.89
CA VAL A 69 2.58 -0.47 21.24
C VAL A 69 3.21 0.74 21.92
N VAL A 70 3.17 0.83 23.26
CA VAL A 70 3.80 1.93 24.00
C VAL A 70 5.30 2.02 23.72
N LEU A 71 6.02 0.89 23.71
CA LEU A 71 7.46 0.89 23.44
C LEU A 71 7.80 1.44 22.04
N ASP A 72 6.97 1.17 21.05
CA ASP A 72 7.18 1.62 19.68
C ASP A 72 6.73 3.08 19.48
N VAL A 73 5.60 3.48 20.06
CA VAL A 73 5.14 4.87 20.07
C VAL A 73 6.18 5.80 20.71
N ASN A 74 6.83 5.34 21.80
CA ASN A 74 7.91 6.09 22.44
C ASN A 74 9.14 6.31 21.53
N ARG A 75 9.34 5.47 20.49
CA ARG A 75 10.43 5.63 19.51
C ARG A 75 10.05 6.57 18.36
N SER A 76 8.77 6.96 18.26
CA SER A 76 8.23 7.78 17.17
C SER A 76 8.42 9.28 17.36
N MET A 77 9.14 9.71 18.40
CA MET A 77 9.32 11.13 18.78
C MET A 77 9.72 12.04 17.61
N LYS A 78 10.54 11.54 16.69
CA LYS A 78 11.01 12.30 15.51
C LYS A 78 9.91 12.64 14.50
N ARG A 79 8.76 11.98 14.59
CA ARG A 79 7.61 12.20 13.70
C ARG A 79 6.71 13.34 14.17
N PHE A 80 6.80 13.74 15.44
CA PHE A 80 6.01 14.84 15.95
C PHE A 80 6.58 16.20 15.49
N PRO A 81 5.72 17.22 15.32
CA PRO A 81 6.17 18.56 14.93
C PRO A 81 7.26 19.11 15.86
N ALA A 82 8.26 19.79 15.29
CA ALA A 82 9.29 20.43 16.10
C ALA A 82 8.70 21.64 16.86
N GLY A 83 9.09 21.79 18.14
CA GLY A 83 8.77 22.97 18.94
C GLY A 83 7.46 22.90 19.73
N ILE A 84 6.80 21.73 19.77
CA ILE A 84 5.70 21.45 20.71
C ILE A 84 6.24 21.08 22.09
N SER A 85 5.46 21.26 23.14
CA SER A 85 5.86 20.96 24.52
C SER A 85 5.91 19.47 24.80
N ASP A 86 6.65 19.06 25.84
CA ASP A 86 6.71 17.65 26.25
C ASP A 86 5.32 17.11 26.65
N GLU A 87 4.46 17.97 27.21
CA GLU A 87 3.06 17.63 27.50
C GLU A 87 2.25 17.36 26.23
N GLU A 88 2.39 18.21 25.20
CA GLU A 88 1.72 18.01 23.92
C GLU A 88 2.20 16.73 23.22
N VAL A 89 3.49 16.43 23.30
CA VAL A 89 4.02 15.16 22.78
C VAL A 89 3.44 13.97 23.54
N SER A 90 3.42 14.03 24.87
CA SER A 90 2.84 12.97 25.69
C SER A 90 1.37 12.74 25.35
N GLU A 91 0.61 13.81 25.12
CA GLU A 91 -0.80 13.71 24.72
C GLU A 91 -0.94 13.04 23.35
N LEU A 92 -0.12 13.41 22.36
CA LEU A 92 -0.13 12.77 21.04
C LEU A 92 0.27 11.30 21.10
N GLN A 93 1.22 10.93 21.97
CA GLN A 93 1.62 9.54 22.20
C GLN A 93 0.50 8.73 22.82
N ASP A 94 -0.22 9.28 23.80
CA ASP A 94 -1.39 8.65 24.40
C ASP A 94 -2.50 8.47 23.37
N GLN A 95 -2.80 9.51 22.58
CA GLN A 95 -3.79 9.45 21.50
C GLN A 95 -3.41 8.40 20.43
N LEU A 96 -2.13 8.32 20.06
CA LEU A 96 -1.65 7.32 19.10
C LEU A 96 -1.74 5.90 19.65
N THR A 97 -1.39 5.72 20.92
CA THR A 97 -1.51 4.43 21.61
C THR A 97 -2.97 3.99 21.66
N ASP A 98 -3.86 4.87 22.09
CA ASP A 98 -5.30 4.57 22.17
C ASP A 98 -5.91 4.32 20.78
N LEU A 99 -5.46 5.04 19.74
CA LEU A 99 -5.85 4.79 18.34
C LEU A 99 -5.49 3.37 17.89
N ILE A 100 -4.23 2.96 18.06
CA ILE A 100 -3.74 1.64 17.65
C ILE A 100 -4.50 0.53 18.39
N LEU A 101 -4.62 0.66 19.71
CA LEU A 101 -5.28 -0.34 20.54
C LEU A 101 -6.78 -0.41 20.29
N SER A 102 -7.41 0.70 19.94
CA SER A 102 -8.83 0.71 19.57
C SER A 102 -9.08 -0.13 18.32
N VAL A 103 -8.20 -0.05 17.31
CA VAL A 103 -8.32 -0.87 16.10
C VAL A 103 -8.10 -2.35 16.41
N LEU A 104 -7.06 -2.69 17.17
CA LEU A 104 -6.73 -4.07 17.52
C LEU A 104 -7.79 -4.72 18.43
N THR A 105 -8.37 -3.93 19.35
CA THR A 105 -9.45 -4.41 20.22
C THR A 105 -10.75 -4.62 19.44
N LEU A 106 -11.02 -3.77 18.45
CA LEU A 106 -12.20 -3.90 17.59
C LEU A 106 -12.10 -5.10 16.63
N HIS A 107 -10.89 -5.44 16.19
CA HIS A 107 -10.61 -6.51 15.22
C HIS A 107 -9.57 -7.49 15.77
N PRO A 108 -9.98 -8.45 16.64
CA PRO A 108 -9.08 -9.40 17.29
C PRO A 108 -8.33 -10.34 16.34
N GLU A 109 -8.73 -10.42 15.07
CA GLU A 109 -8.04 -11.18 14.03
C GLU A 109 -6.80 -10.46 13.46
N LEU A 110 -6.65 -9.16 13.74
CA LEU A 110 -5.49 -8.37 13.35
C LEU A 110 -4.40 -8.48 14.40
N ASN A 111 -3.16 -8.63 13.96
CA ASN A 111 -1.98 -8.73 14.81
C ASN A 111 -1.13 -7.47 14.63
N TYR A 112 -0.67 -6.88 15.73
CA TYR A 112 0.21 -5.73 15.65
C TYR A 112 1.56 -6.13 15.06
N TYR A 113 2.07 -5.32 14.13
CA TYR A 113 3.44 -5.45 13.63
C TYR A 113 4.23 -4.16 13.90
N GLN A 114 5.54 -4.32 14.13
CA GLN A 114 6.43 -3.20 14.34
C GLN A 114 6.56 -2.36 13.06
N GLY A 115 6.10 -1.12 13.12
CA GLY A 115 6.01 -0.18 12.00
C GLY A 115 4.59 0.32 11.74
N TYR A 116 3.56 -0.36 12.25
CA TYR A 116 2.17 0.06 12.11
C TYR A 116 1.93 1.46 12.72
N HIS A 117 2.59 1.77 13.83
CA HIS A 117 2.53 3.08 14.49
C HIS A 117 2.99 4.23 13.58
N ASP A 118 3.95 4.01 12.67
CA ASP A 118 4.41 5.02 11.71
C ASP A 118 3.31 5.42 10.71
N ILE A 119 2.43 4.46 10.38
CA ILE A 119 1.24 4.73 9.56
C ILE A 119 0.21 5.49 10.39
N CYS A 120 -0.12 5.00 11.57
CA CYS A 120 -1.15 5.58 12.44
C CYS A 120 -0.85 7.03 12.85
N VAL A 121 0.41 7.36 13.17
CA VAL A 121 0.80 8.72 13.53
C VAL A 121 0.60 9.70 12.37
N THR A 122 0.79 9.24 11.13
CA THR A 122 0.58 10.08 9.94
C THR A 122 -0.89 10.49 9.83
N PHE A 123 -1.83 9.57 10.06
CA PHE A 123 -3.25 9.89 10.10
C PHE A 123 -3.59 10.79 11.28
N LEU A 124 -3.07 10.49 12.48
CA LEU A 124 -3.31 11.28 13.68
C LEU A 124 -2.94 12.75 13.48
N LEU A 125 -1.75 13.01 12.93
CA LEU A 125 -1.26 14.36 12.67
C LEU A 125 -2.04 15.07 11.55
N ALA A 126 -2.51 14.34 10.54
CA ALA A 126 -3.23 14.92 9.40
C ALA A 126 -4.71 15.23 9.71
N CYS A 127 -5.36 14.39 10.52
CA CYS A 127 -6.82 14.35 10.64
C CYS A 127 -7.35 14.43 12.08
N GLY A 128 -6.49 14.37 13.09
CA GLY A 128 -6.89 14.31 14.50
C GLY A 128 -7.43 12.93 14.92
N PRO A 129 -7.61 12.68 16.23
CA PRO A 129 -7.82 11.33 16.76
C PRO A 129 -9.14 10.68 16.32
N GLN A 130 -10.24 11.44 16.31
CA GLN A 130 -11.57 10.87 16.00
C GLN A 130 -11.67 10.37 14.56
N LEU A 131 -11.23 11.20 13.60
CA LEU A 131 -11.27 10.83 12.19
C LEU A 131 -10.22 9.76 11.88
N SER A 132 -9.03 9.85 12.50
CA SER A 132 -7.97 8.86 12.32
C SER A 132 -8.41 7.46 12.71
N PHE A 133 -9.19 7.31 13.78
CA PHE A 133 -9.73 6.00 14.16
C PHE A 133 -10.56 5.37 13.04
N GLN A 134 -11.48 6.13 12.44
CA GLN A 134 -12.32 5.64 11.33
C GLN A 134 -11.49 5.28 10.09
N LEU A 135 -10.52 6.13 9.74
CA LEU A 135 -9.69 5.91 8.54
C LEU A 135 -8.73 4.75 8.71
N VAL A 136 -8.04 4.68 9.85
CA VAL A 136 -7.05 3.65 10.14
C VAL A 136 -7.72 2.29 10.33
N GLU A 137 -8.89 2.22 10.97
CA GLU A 137 -9.68 0.99 11.06
C GLU A 137 -9.95 0.40 9.67
N ARG A 138 -10.50 1.22 8.76
CA ARG A 138 -10.81 0.81 7.39
C ARG A 138 -9.55 0.43 6.63
N LEU A 139 -8.47 1.18 6.83
CA LEU A 139 -7.20 0.92 6.19
C LEU A 139 -6.61 -0.43 6.63
N SER A 140 -6.72 -0.75 7.91
CA SER A 140 -6.20 -1.98 8.53
C SER A 140 -6.97 -3.23 8.15
N THR A 141 -8.28 -3.12 7.97
CA THR A 141 -9.12 -4.23 7.49
C THR A 141 -9.02 -4.47 5.98
N HIS A 142 -8.34 -3.58 5.24
CA HIS A 142 -8.25 -3.66 3.77
C HIS A 142 -6.80 -3.61 3.27
N HIS A 143 -6.19 -2.42 3.22
CA HIS A 143 -4.90 -2.22 2.56
C HIS A 143 -3.74 -2.81 3.35
N LEU A 144 -3.83 -2.79 4.68
CA LEU A 144 -2.78 -3.30 5.57
C LEU A 144 -3.09 -4.71 6.09
N ARG A 145 -4.23 -5.30 5.69
CA ARG A 145 -4.74 -6.54 6.28
C ARG A 145 -3.73 -7.67 6.25
N ASP A 146 -3.03 -7.81 5.12
CA ASP A 146 -2.02 -8.84 4.89
C ASP A 146 -0.76 -8.63 5.75
N PHE A 147 -0.44 -7.39 6.12
CA PHE A 147 0.67 -7.08 7.02
C PHE A 147 0.35 -7.41 8.49
N MET A 148 -0.94 -7.49 8.83
CA MET A 148 -1.47 -7.78 10.17
C MET A 148 -1.84 -9.25 10.37
N ASP A 149 -1.42 -10.14 9.46
CA ASP A 149 -1.53 -11.58 9.68
C ASP A 149 -0.60 -12.06 10.81
N PRO A 150 -0.90 -13.20 11.46
CA PRO A 150 -0.05 -13.74 12.52
C PRO A 150 1.39 -14.07 12.07
N THR A 151 1.60 -14.19 10.75
CA THR A 151 2.91 -14.47 10.15
C THR A 151 3.19 -13.51 9.01
N MET A 152 4.47 -13.25 8.72
CA MET A 152 4.90 -12.41 7.60
C MET A 152 4.75 -13.09 6.22
N SER A 153 4.02 -14.20 6.11
CA SER A 153 3.85 -14.95 4.86
C SER A 153 3.16 -14.10 3.79
N SER A 154 2.06 -13.43 4.16
CA SER A 154 1.28 -12.58 3.26
C SER A 154 2.09 -11.34 2.82
N THR A 155 2.80 -10.70 3.76
CA THR A 155 3.78 -9.64 3.44
C THR A 155 4.83 -10.09 2.43
N THR A 156 5.37 -11.31 2.62
CA THR A 156 6.36 -11.90 1.70
C THR A 156 5.75 -12.17 0.33
N HIS A 157 4.49 -12.60 0.27
CA HIS A 157 3.78 -12.78 -1.00
C HIS A 157 3.65 -11.46 -1.78
N ILE A 158 3.29 -10.36 -1.11
CA ILE A 158 3.26 -9.03 -1.73
C ILE A 158 4.63 -8.63 -2.27
N LEU A 159 5.71 -8.89 -1.52
CA LEU A 159 7.08 -8.57 -1.95
C LEU A 159 7.53 -9.34 -3.18
N ASN A 160 6.97 -10.52 -3.45
CA ASN A 160 7.34 -11.30 -4.64
C ASN A 160 6.85 -10.65 -5.94
N TYR A 161 5.96 -9.66 -5.89
CA TYR A 161 5.62 -8.84 -7.05
C TYR A 161 6.76 -7.91 -7.46
N LEU A 162 7.72 -7.61 -6.57
CA LEU A 162 8.83 -6.71 -6.86
C LEU A 162 9.67 -7.20 -8.04
N ILE A 163 10.07 -8.48 -8.04
CA ILE A 163 10.96 -9.02 -9.06
C ILE A 163 10.34 -9.04 -10.45
N PRO A 164 9.09 -9.54 -10.66
CA PRO A 164 8.44 -9.45 -11.97
C PRO A 164 8.29 -8.01 -12.47
N ILE A 165 7.95 -7.05 -11.59
CA ILE A 165 7.86 -5.63 -11.96
C ILE A 165 9.22 -5.11 -12.46
N LEU A 166 10.28 -5.40 -11.72
CA LEU A 166 11.64 -5.02 -12.10
C LEU A 166 12.04 -5.68 -13.42
N ASP A 167 11.75 -6.97 -13.61
CA ASP A 167 12.14 -7.71 -14.80
C ASP A 167 11.47 -7.19 -16.08
N LYS A 168 10.21 -6.73 -16.00
CA LYS A 168 9.55 -6.07 -17.14
C LYS A 168 10.21 -4.75 -17.54
N SER A 169 10.96 -4.13 -16.64
CA SER A 169 11.56 -2.81 -16.85
C SER A 169 13.06 -2.88 -17.13
N ASP A 170 13.78 -3.75 -16.42
CA ASP A 170 15.23 -3.92 -16.45
C ASP A 170 15.61 -5.35 -16.03
N SER A 171 15.63 -6.27 -17.00
CA SER A 171 16.04 -7.67 -16.77
C SER A 171 17.51 -7.83 -16.40
N GLU A 172 18.38 -6.86 -16.73
CA GLU A 172 19.80 -6.93 -16.38
C GLU A 172 19.96 -6.68 -14.87
N LEU A 173 19.26 -5.69 -14.34
CA LEU A 173 19.18 -5.42 -12.91
C LEU A 173 18.66 -6.64 -12.13
N VAL A 174 17.61 -7.31 -12.62
CA VAL A 174 17.08 -8.52 -11.96
C VAL A 174 18.08 -9.66 -11.95
N LYS A 175 18.83 -9.86 -13.04
CA LYS A 175 19.92 -10.86 -13.05
C LYS A 175 20.98 -10.51 -12.01
N TYR A 176 21.33 -9.24 -11.88
CA TYR A 176 22.30 -8.76 -10.90
C TYR A 176 21.82 -8.97 -9.45
N ILE A 177 20.61 -8.53 -9.12
CA ILE A 177 19.97 -8.71 -7.79
C ILE A 177 19.83 -10.20 -7.44
N THR A 178 19.46 -11.03 -8.43
CA THR A 178 19.33 -12.49 -8.24
C THR A 178 20.70 -13.10 -7.96
N LYS A 179 21.73 -12.73 -8.73
CA LYS A 179 23.11 -13.20 -8.54
C LYS A 179 23.71 -12.78 -7.21
N SER A 180 23.31 -11.62 -6.67
CA SER A 180 23.78 -11.15 -5.36
C SER A 180 23.05 -11.82 -4.18
N GLU A 181 22.03 -12.64 -4.42
CA GLU A 181 21.26 -13.39 -3.40
C GLU A 181 20.63 -12.50 -2.30
N VAL A 182 20.43 -11.20 -2.58
CA VAL A 182 19.92 -10.24 -1.59
C VAL A 182 18.43 -10.43 -1.28
N GLY A 183 17.69 -11.08 -2.17
CA GLY A 183 16.25 -11.28 -2.06
C GLY A 183 15.47 -9.97 -2.13
N THR A 184 14.29 -9.92 -1.49
CA THR A 184 13.38 -8.76 -1.49
C THR A 184 13.10 -8.22 -0.08
N THR A 185 13.71 -8.82 0.95
CA THR A 185 13.43 -8.51 2.36
C THR A 185 13.82 -7.07 2.76
N PHE A 186 14.75 -6.45 2.03
CA PHE A 186 15.13 -5.05 2.22
C PHE A 186 13.92 -4.09 2.10
N ALA A 187 12.93 -4.43 1.28
CA ALA A 187 11.76 -3.60 1.02
C ALA A 187 10.62 -3.82 2.02
N ILE A 188 10.70 -4.83 2.93
CA ILE A 188 9.66 -5.09 3.95
C ILE A 188 9.35 -3.79 4.71
N SER A 189 10.38 -3.15 5.24
CA SER A 189 10.24 -1.94 6.06
C SER A 189 9.55 -0.80 5.31
N TRP A 190 9.71 -0.72 3.99
CA TRP A 190 9.10 0.31 3.17
C TRP A 190 7.60 0.08 3.03
N LEU A 191 7.20 -1.17 2.78
CA LEU A 191 5.79 -1.52 2.59
C LEU A 191 5.02 -1.43 3.90
N ILE A 192 5.52 -2.03 4.98
CA ILE A 192 4.77 -2.09 6.24
C ILE A 192 4.65 -0.72 6.93
N THR A 193 5.50 0.24 6.59
CA THR A 193 5.42 1.62 7.12
C THR A 193 4.85 2.60 6.10
N TRP A 194 4.40 2.13 4.93
CA TRP A 194 4.03 2.99 3.79
C TRP A 194 5.06 4.11 3.53
N TYR A 195 6.34 3.75 3.59
CA TYR A 195 7.50 4.62 3.40
C TYR A 195 7.66 5.75 4.42
N SER A 196 6.77 5.85 5.40
CA SER A 196 6.80 6.94 6.37
C SER A 196 8.01 6.86 7.32
N TYR A 197 8.65 5.69 7.41
CA TYR A 197 9.93 5.51 8.10
C TYR A 197 11.16 5.94 7.26
N VAL A 198 11.04 6.01 5.93
CA VAL A 198 12.17 6.34 5.04
C VAL A 198 12.11 7.76 4.47
N LEU A 199 10.91 8.31 4.31
CA LEU A 199 10.70 9.71 3.92
C LEU A 199 10.97 10.65 5.10
N HIS A 200 11.44 11.86 4.80
CA HIS A 200 12.01 12.76 5.82
C HIS A 200 11.00 13.78 6.34
N THR A 201 10.06 14.21 5.50
CA THR A 201 9.11 15.27 5.86
C THR A 201 7.68 14.75 5.89
N GLN A 202 6.86 15.31 6.78
CA GLN A 202 5.44 14.99 6.87
C GLN A 202 4.72 15.27 5.55
N ASP A 203 5.07 16.36 4.85
CA ASP A 203 4.47 16.73 3.57
C ASP A 203 4.71 15.67 2.47
N GLU A 204 5.91 15.10 2.39
CA GLU A 204 6.23 14.00 1.46
C GLU A 204 5.41 12.75 1.77
N ILE A 205 5.28 12.41 3.06
CA ILE A 205 4.55 11.23 3.51
C ILE A 205 3.07 11.38 3.18
N GLU A 206 2.47 12.50 3.56
CA GLU A 206 1.05 12.77 3.30
C GLU A 206 0.76 12.85 1.80
N ARG A 207 1.68 13.41 0.99
CA ARG A 207 1.59 13.40 -0.47
C ARG A 207 1.59 11.99 -1.05
N LEU A 208 2.40 11.09 -0.49
CA LEU A 208 2.43 9.69 -0.91
C LEU A 208 1.16 8.94 -0.45
N TYR A 209 0.61 9.29 0.70
CA TYR A 209 -0.65 8.71 1.20
C TYR A 209 -1.84 9.14 0.34
N ASP A 210 -1.88 10.39 -0.12
CA ASP A 210 -2.86 10.85 -1.12
C ASP A 210 -2.87 9.93 -2.35
N PHE A 211 -1.68 9.53 -2.81
CA PHE A 211 -1.51 8.63 -3.95
C PHE A 211 -1.96 7.20 -3.63
N PHE A 212 -1.48 6.59 -2.54
CA PHE A 212 -1.83 5.21 -2.19
C PHE A 212 -3.31 5.02 -1.90
N LEU A 213 -3.95 5.94 -1.17
CA LEU A 213 -5.38 5.90 -0.87
C LEU A 213 -6.26 6.04 -2.12
N SER A 214 -5.70 6.55 -3.22
CA SER A 214 -6.40 6.75 -4.48
C SER A 214 -6.17 5.62 -5.48
N CYS A 215 -5.33 4.63 -5.15
CA CYS A 215 -4.86 3.59 -6.05
C CYS A 215 -5.16 2.17 -5.50
N HIS A 216 -4.83 1.16 -6.30
CA HIS A 216 -4.90 -0.24 -5.91
C HIS A 216 -4.00 -0.53 -4.68
N PRO A 217 -4.38 -1.43 -3.73
CA PRO A 217 -3.60 -1.74 -2.53
C PRO A 217 -2.16 -2.23 -2.78
N LEU A 218 -1.88 -2.79 -3.96
CA LEU A 218 -0.52 -3.19 -4.37
C LEU A 218 0.34 -2.03 -4.89
N MET A 219 -0.19 -0.82 -5.09
CA MET A 219 0.59 0.32 -5.58
C MET A 219 1.89 0.60 -4.80
N PRO A 220 1.96 0.41 -3.46
CA PRO A 220 3.22 0.54 -2.72
C PRO A 220 4.36 -0.35 -3.24
N ILE A 221 4.10 -1.54 -3.81
CA ILE A 221 5.17 -2.39 -4.39
C ILE A 221 5.67 -1.85 -5.73
N TYR A 222 4.80 -1.20 -6.51
CA TYR A 222 5.21 -0.52 -7.75
C TYR A 222 6.10 0.66 -7.43
N PHE A 223 5.78 1.41 -6.36
CA PHE A 223 6.63 2.48 -5.85
C PHE A 223 7.99 1.97 -5.37
N ALA A 224 8.04 0.82 -4.70
CA ALA A 224 9.30 0.17 -4.32
C ALA A 224 10.17 -0.11 -5.54
N ALA A 225 9.56 -0.66 -6.59
CA ALA A 225 10.27 -0.96 -7.82
C ALA A 225 10.86 0.29 -8.47
N GLN A 226 10.14 1.43 -8.45
CA GLN A 226 10.68 2.67 -9.03
C GLN A 226 11.87 3.22 -8.24
N ILE A 227 11.89 3.08 -6.92
CA ILE A 227 13.06 3.43 -6.09
C ILE A 227 14.26 2.57 -6.49
N VAL A 228 14.05 1.26 -6.67
CA VAL A 228 15.11 0.32 -7.05
C VAL A 228 15.63 0.63 -8.47
N LEU A 229 14.73 0.84 -9.43
CA LEU A 229 15.09 1.18 -10.81
C LEU A 229 15.85 2.51 -10.91
N GLN A 230 15.50 3.49 -10.07
CA GLN A 230 16.21 4.77 -10.05
C GLN A 230 17.68 4.61 -9.62
N SER A 231 17.98 3.61 -8.79
CA SER A 231 19.35 3.30 -8.36
C SER A 231 19.97 2.13 -9.13
N SER A 232 19.40 1.76 -10.31
CA SER A 232 19.89 0.61 -11.10
C SER A 232 21.39 0.71 -11.40
N GLU A 233 21.84 1.89 -11.88
CA GLU A 233 23.25 2.15 -12.17
C GLU A 233 24.14 2.01 -10.92
N ASP A 234 23.72 2.56 -9.77
CA ASP A 234 24.46 2.48 -8.51
C ASP A 234 24.59 1.02 -8.02
N ILE A 235 23.50 0.25 -8.15
CA ILE A 235 23.44 -1.17 -7.73
C ILE A 235 24.40 -2.01 -8.57
N MET A 236 24.35 -1.84 -9.90
CA MET A 236 25.14 -2.63 -10.85
C MET A 236 26.58 -2.14 -11.00
N ALA A 237 26.90 -0.92 -10.54
CA ALA A 237 28.27 -0.46 -10.45
C ALA A 237 29.00 -1.25 -9.36
N GLY A 238 30.07 -1.98 -9.67
CA GLY A 238 30.95 -2.62 -8.68
C GLY A 238 30.71 -4.12 -8.45
N GLU A 239 31.07 -4.60 -7.27
CA GLU A 239 31.02 -6.03 -6.94
C GLU A 239 29.61 -6.50 -6.59
N CYS A 240 29.26 -7.69 -7.09
CA CYS A 240 27.94 -8.30 -6.96
C CYS A 240 27.82 -9.07 -5.63
N GLU A 241 28.08 -8.39 -4.52
CA GLU A 241 27.99 -8.95 -3.16
C GLU A 241 26.67 -8.59 -2.47
N MET A 242 26.09 -9.56 -1.76
CA MET A 242 24.81 -9.41 -1.04
C MET A 242 24.77 -8.17 -0.14
N SER A 243 25.80 -7.99 0.69
CA SER A 243 25.89 -6.92 1.70
C SER A 243 25.94 -5.53 1.05
N ARG A 244 26.73 -5.38 -0.01
CA ARG A 244 26.86 -4.12 -0.76
C ARG A 244 25.53 -3.76 -1.43
N VAL A 245 24.93 -4.71 -2.15
CA VAL A 245 23.64 -4.50 -2.82
C VAL A 245 22.56 -4.13 -1.80
N TYR A 246 22.50 -4.84 -0.67
CA TYR A 246 21.58 -4.53 0.43
C TYR A 246 21.75 -3.11 0.97
N GLN A 247 22.98 -2.67 1.19
CA GLN A 247 23.28 -1.32 1.67
C GLN A 247 22.81 -0.24 0.69
N ILE A 248 23.09 -0.41 -0.60
CA ILE A 248 22.68 0.53 -1.65
C ILE A 248 21.16 0.61 -1.74
N LEU A 249 20.47 -0.53 -1.73
CA LEU A 249 19.01 -0.59 -1.76
C LEU A 249 18.41 0.14 -0.57
N THR A 250 18.90 -0.14 0.64
CA THR A 250 18.42 0.51 1.87
C THR A 250 18.66 2.03 1.86
N GLN A 251 19.79 2.48 1.31
CA GLN A 251 20.11 3.90 1.16
C GLN A 251 19.29 4.58 0.05
N SER A 252 18.89 3.85 -0.98
CA SER A 252 18.15 4.39 -2.13
C SER A 252 16.81 4.99 -1.72
N ALA A 253 16.07 4.33 -0.82
CA ALA A 253 14.81 4.84 -0.29
C ALA A 253 14.98 6.04 0.66
N ARG A 254 16.19 6.27 1.19
CA ARG A 254 16.51 7.31 2.17
C ARG A 254 17.23 8.52 1.55
N LYS A 255 17.43 8.55 0.22
CA LYS A 255 18.07 9.66 -0.48
C LYS A 255 17.34 10.98 -0.10
N PRO A 256 18.08 12.05 0.25
CA PRO A 256 17.45 13.33 0.58
C PRO A 256 16.76 13.90 -0.66
N ASN A 257 15.58 14.51 -0.48
CA ASN A 257 14.76 15.08 -1.55
C ASN A 257 14.50 14.07 -2.70
N PRO A 258 13.87 12.92 -2.42
CA PRO A 258 13.55 11.96 -3.47
C PRO A 258 12.67 12.65 -4.53
N PRO A 259 12.82 12.32 -5.83
CA PRO A 259 11.98 12.89 -6.88
C PRO A 259 10.59 12.25 -6.83
N LEU A 260 9.84 12.54 -5.75
CA LEU A 260 8.61 11.87 -5.36
C LEU A 260 7.56 11.87 -6.47
N GLU A 261 7.37 13.01 -7.14
CA GLU A 261 6.41 13.12 -8.24
C GLU A 261 6.79 12.25 -9.45
N GLU A 262 8.09 12.13 -9.74
CA GLU A 262 8.56 11.27 -10.83
C GLU A 262 8.40 9.79 -10.47
N LEU A 263 8.69 9.42 -9.22
CA LEU A 263 8.46 8.06 -8.72
C LEU A 263 6.97 7.69 -8.75
N ILE A 264 6.08 8.59 -8.31
CA ILE A 264 4.62 8.40 -8.37
C ILE A 264 4.15 8.22 -9.81
N ARG A 265 4.63 9.06 -10.73
CA ARG A 265 4.30 8.99 -12.16
C ARG A 265 4.76 7.68 -12.78
N LYS A 266 6.02 7.28 -12.56
CA LYS A 266 6.55 6.01 -13.07
C LYS A 266 5.85 4.80 -12.46
N SER A 267 5.44 4.86 -11.18
CA SER A 267 4.68 3.80 -10.52
C SER A 267 3.31 3.61 -11.15
N SER A 268 2.67 4.73 -11.51
CA SER A 268 1.40 4.76 -12.24
C SER A 268 1.53 4.12 -13.63
N ASP A 269 2.56 4.53 -14.39
CA ASP A 269 2.82 3.98 -15.72
C ASP A 269 3.10 2.47 -15.66
N ALA A 270 3.92 2.07 -14.69
CA ALA A 270 4.25 0.69 -14.39
C ALA A 270 2.99 -0.15 -14.12
N PHE A 271 2.10 0.31 -13.23
CA PHE A 271 0.85 -0.36 -12.92
C PHE A 271 -0.05 -0.56 -14.14
N ILE A 272 -0.13 0.44 -15.02
CA ILE A 272 -0.92 0.36 -16.26
C ILE A 272 -0.33 -0.65 -17.24
N LEU A 273 1.00 -0.68 -17.38
CA LEU A 273 1.70 -1.54 -18.33
C LEU A 273 1.69 -3.01 -17.90
N PHE A 274 1.81 -3.28 -16.61
CA PHE A 274 1.90 -4.62 -16.05
C PHE A 274 1.02 -4.73 -14.79
N PRO A 275 -0.32 -4.82 -14.95
CA PRO A 275 -1.24 -4.91 -13.83
C PRO A 275 -1.00 -6.16 -12.97
N PRO A 276 -1.38 -6.16 -11.68
CA PRO A 276 -1.14 -7.29 -10.78
C PRO A 276 -1.70 -8.62 -11.27
N SER A 277 -2.86 -8.58 -11.94
CA SER A 277 -3.52 -9.76 -12.52
C SER A 277 -2.64 -10.49 -13.55
N HIS A 278 -1.80 -9.75 -14.30
CA HIS A 278 -0.84 -10.34 -15.24
C HIS A 278 0.42 -10.89 -14.53
N LEU A 279 0.83 -10.26 -13.43
CA LEU A 279 2.06 -10.62 -12.71
C LEU A 279 1.85 -11.73 -11.67
N ALA A 280 0.61 -12.01 -11.26
CA ALA A 280 0.28 -12.95 -10.20
C ALA A 280 0.92 -14.34 -10.39
N ARG A 281 0.93 -14.86 -11.63
CA ARG A 281 1.56 -16.15 -11.93
C ARG A 281 3.08 -16.11 -11.76
N GLU A 282 3.74 -15.07 -12.28
CA GLU A 282 5.20 -14.89 -12.20
C GLU A 282 5.64 -14.67 -10.74
N ALA A 283 4.89 -13.89 -9.97
CA ALA A 283 5.12 -13.68 -8.54
C ALA A 283 4.97 -14.99 -7.74
N ALA A 284 3.97 -15.82 -8.07
CA ALA A 284 3.77 -17.12 -7.44
C ALA A 284 4.87 -18.14 -7.80
N GLU A 285 5.39 -18.11 -9.03
CA GLU A 285 6.53 -18.94 -9.47
C GLU A 285 7.83 -18.54 -8.75
N PHE A 286 8.09 -17.24 -8.61
CA PHE A 286 9.24 -16.74 -7.84
C PHE A 286 9.20 -17.19 -6.38
N TYR A 287 8.01 -17.16 -5.75
CA TYR A 287 7.80 -17.67 -4.39
C TYR A 287 8.17 -19.16 -4.27
N LYS A 288 7.72 -19.99 -5.21
CA LYS A 288 8.00 -21.45 -5.21
C LYS A 288 9.48 -21.75 -5.40
N ASN A 289 10.16 -21.04 -6.31
CA ASN A 289 11.56 -21.29 -6.64
C ASN A 289 12.51 -20.89 -5.49
N ASN A 290 12.21 -19.81 -4.75
CA ASN A 290 13.01 -19.43 -3.58
C ASN A 290 12.79 -20.33 -2.37
N LEU A 291 11.63 -21.00 -2.25
CA LEU A 291 11.43 -22.05 -1.25
C LEU A 291 12.38 -23.25 -1.47
N ALA A 292 12.73 -23.54 -2.73
CA ALA A 292 13.66 -24.63 -3.07
C ALA A 292 15.15 -24.26 -2.86
N ILE A 293 15.47 -22.97 -2.78
CA ILE A 293 16.84 -22.45 -2.55
C ILE A 293 17.10 -22.15 -1.06
N SER A 294 16.04 -22.00 -0.26
CA SER A 294 16.14 -21.82 1.19
C SER A 294 16.27 -23.15 1.94
N THR A 295 17.49 -23.69 2.03
CA THR A 295 17.86 -24.72 3.03
C THR A 295 17.97 -24.12 4.45
N PHE A 296 17.11 -23.15 4.77
CA PHE A 296 16.95 -22.56 6.10
C PHE A 296 15.47 -22.30 6.41
N CYS A 297 14.59 -23.20 5.97
CA CYS A 297 13.14 -23.13 6.19
C CYS A 297 12.55 -24.48 6.64
N ASP A 298 13.17 -25.13 7.62
CA ASP A 298 12.59 -26.30 8.31
C ASP A 298 11.34 -25.94 9.16
N TYR A 299 10.90 -24.68 9.18
CA TYR A 299 9.64 -24.25 9.81
C TYR A 299 8.42 -24.25 8.87
N ALA A 300 8.63 -24.36 7.56
CA ALA A 300 7.54 -24.32 6.55
C ALA A 300 6.73 -25.62 6.45
N LEU A 301 7.13 -26.69 7.16
CA LEU A 301 6.40 -27.96 7.21
C LEU A 301 5.05 -27.86 7.95
N VAL A 302 4.80 -26.79 8.71
CA VAL A 302 3.50 -26.53 9.35
C VAL A 302 2.51 -25.87 8.37
N ALA A 303 3.00 -25.22 7.31
CA ALA A 303 2.17 -24.46 6.34
C ALA A 303 1.40 -25.33 5.33
N ARG A 304 1.39 -26.67 5.49
CA ARG A 304 0.70 -27.59 4.57
C ARG A 304 -0.80 -27.76 4.82
N HIS A 305 -1.38 -27.17 5.86
CA HIS A 305 -2.76 -27.52 6.23
C HIS A 305 -3.86 -26.49 6.06
N GLU A 306 -3.61 -25.20 5.81
CA GLU A 306 -4.73 -24.26 5.71
C GLU A 306 -4.50 -23.24 4.60
N THR A 307 -5.17 -23.46 3.47
CA THR A 307 -5.37 -22.43 2.45
C THR A 307 -6.54 -21.51 2.83
N PRO A 308 -6.56 -20.25 2.37
CA PRO A 308 -7.54 -19.22 2.76
C PRO A 308 -9.02 -19.61 2.59
N ASP A 309 -9.33 -20.50 1.65
CA ASP A 309 -10.69 -20.94 1.34
C ASP A 309 -11.30 -21.92 2.34
N THR A 310 -10.47 -22.72 3.03
CA THR A 310 -10.98 -23.84 3.84
C THR A 310 -11.60 -23.40 5.16
N VAL A 311 -11.11 -22.30 5.74
CA VAL A 311 -11.62 -21.77 7.02
C VAL A 311 -12.95 -21.03 6.80
N LEU A 312 -13.05 -20.25 5.73
CA LEU A 312 -14.28 -19.53 5.35
C LEU A 312 -15.41 -20.49 4.92
N ARG A 313 -15.07 -21.58 4.21
CA ARG A 313 -16.02 -22.68 3.92
C ARG A 313 -16.48 -23.40 5.18
N ARG A 314 -15.61 -23.56 6.18
CA ARG A 314 -15.93 -24.22 7.45
C ARG A 314 -16.85 -23.37 8.35
N LEU A 315 -16.85 -22.05 8.16
CA LEU A 315 -17.67 -21.09 8.93
C LEU A 315 -19.03 -20.77 8.27
N GLY A 316 -19.34 -21.33 7.10
CA GLY A 316 -20.67 -21.19 6.46
C GLY A 316 -21.01 -19.78 5.98
N ILE A 317 -20.02 -18.90 5.83
CA ILE A 317 -20.20 -17.50 5.41
C ILE A 317 -20.43 -17.39 3.88
N TYR A 318 -20.15 -18.48 3.13
CA TYR A 318 -20.48 -18.64 1.71
C TYR A 318 -21.58 -19.71 1.53
N PRO A 319 -22.79 -19.36 1.05
CA PRO A 319 -23.81 -20.36 0.70
C PRO A 319 -23.38 -21.16 -0.53
N GLU A 320 -23.44 -22.50 -0.45
CA GLU A 320 -23.08 -23.42 -1.56
C GLU A 320 -23.99 -23.29 -2.80
N ASP A 321 -25.13 -22.59 -2.71
CA ASP A 321 -26.19 -22.60 -3.73
C ASP A 321 -26.03 -21.58 -4.88
N LYS A 322 -24.86 -20.94 -5.02
CA LYS A 322 -24.56 -20.00 -6.13
C LYS A 322 -23.37 -20.40 -7.00
N LEU A 323 -23.03 -21.69 -7.08
CA LEU A 323 -22.08 -22.16 -8.08
C LEU A 323 -22.77 -22.40 -9.43
N PRO A 324 -22.27 -21.81 -10.54
CA PRO A 324 -22.71 -22.20 -11.87
C PRO A 324 -22.38 -23.68 -12.08
N LYS A 325 -23.38 -24.49 -12.44
CA LYS A 325 -23.14 -25.84 -12.95
C LYS A 325 -22.21 -25.74 -14.16
N GLU A 326 -21.12 -26.49 -14.15
CA GLU A 326 -20.22 -26.67 -15.30
C GLU A 326 -21.05 -26.87 -16.56
N LYS A 327 -20.98 -25.91 -17.48
CA LYS A 327 -21.41 -26.10 -18.85
C LYS A 327 -20.23 -25.84 -19.76
N GLU A 328 -20.04 -26.81 -20.65
CA GLU A 328 -19.03 -26.86 -21.68
C GLU A 328 -18.85 -25.52 -22.39
N VAL A 329 -17.59 -25.10 -22.48
CA VAL A 329 -17.17 -23.88 -23.16
C VAL A 329 -17.40 -24.06 -24.66
N VAL A 330 -18.39 -23.34 -25.21
CA VAL A 330 -18.44 -23.02 -26.64
C VAL A 330 -17.96 -21.59 -26.81
N SER A 331 -16.97 -21.42 -27.68
CA SER A 331 -16.23 -20.17 -27.90
C SER A 331 -17.12 -19.06 -28.51
N SER A 332 -16.98 -17.82 -28.03
CA SER A 332 -17.04 -16.64 -28.90
C SER A 332 -16.38 -15.43 -28.24
N SER A 333 -15.52 -14.76 -29.01
CA SER A 333 -14.71 -13.60 -28.62
C SER A 333 -15.39 -12.27 -28.94
N PRO A 334 -15.25 -11.24 -28.07
CA PRO A 334 -14.72 -9.96 -28.55
C PRO A 334 -13.97 -9.17 -27.44
N LYS A 335 -12.66 -9.40 -27.23
CA LYS A 335 -11.84 -8.62 -26.26
C LYS A 335 -10.59 -7.94 -26.86
N LYS A 336 -10.40 -7.96 -28.19
CA LYS A 336 -9.16 -7.46 -28.82
C LYS A 336 -9.14 -5.97 -29.18
N ASN A 337 -10.30 -5.31 -29.30
CA ASN A 337 -10.34 -3.96 -29.89
C ASN A 337 -10.26 -2.79 -28.89
N TYR A 338 -10.34 -3.03 -27.57
CA TYR A 338 -10.28 -1.93 -26.59
C TYR A 338 -8.84 -1.61 -26.13
N TRP A 339 -8.00 -2.63 -25.96
CA TRP A 339 -6.63 -2.49 -25.45
C TRP A 339 -5.66 -1.83 -26.43
N ASN A 340 -5.92 -1.93 -27.74
CA ASN A 340 -5.07 -1.28 -28.75
C ASN A 340 -5.24 0.24 -28.77
N THR A 341 -6.43 0.74 -28.44
CA THR A 341 -6.75 2.17 -28.35
C THR A 341 -6.14 2.80 -27.09
N ALA A 342 -6.07 2.04 -25.98
CA ALA A 342 -5.41 2.47 -24.75
C ALA A 342 -3.90 2.65 -24.92
N ARG A 343 -3.22 1.76 -25.67
CA ARG A 343 -1.77 1.87 -25.96
C ARG A 343 -1.39 3.13 -26.73
N THR A 344 -2.27 3.65 -27.59
CA THR A 344 -1.98 4.84 -28.42
C THR A 344 -2.22 6.17 -27.71
N ALA A 345 -3.06 6.19 -26.66
CA ALA A 345 -3.37 7.40 -25.90
C ALA A 345 -2.28 7.80 -24.87
N VAL A 346 -1.33 6.91 -24.57
CA VAL A 346 -0.31 7.08 -23.50
C VAL A 346 0.77 8.12 -23.85
N ILE A 347 0.83 8.63 -25.09
CA ILE A 347 1.87 9.59 -25.52
C ILE A 347 1.49 11.06 -25.24
N ALA A 348 0.28 11.37 -24.73
CA ALA A 348 -0.11 12.77 -24.55
C ALA A 348 -0.84 13.08 -23.21
N VAL A 349 -0.20 13.98 -22.45
CA VAL A 349 -0.74 14.84 -21.37
C VAL A 349 -0.89 14.20 -19.98
N SER A 350 -0.20 14.81 -19.02
CA SER A 350 -0.12 14.50 -17.57
C SER A 350 -1.47 14.42 -16.82
N GLY A 351 -2.59 14.79 -17.46
CA GLY A 351 -3.94 14.62 -16.92
C GLY A 351 -4.58 13.24 -17.23
N ALA A 352 -4.07 12.52 -18.24
CA ALA A 352 -4.59 11.21 -18.62
C ALA A 352 -4.13 10.10 -17.66
N VAL A 353 -2.92 10.20 -17.09
CA VAL A 353 -2.34 9.15 -16.23
C VAL A 353 -3.23 8.88 -15.02
N GLY A 354 -3.67 9.91 -14.29
CA GLY A 354 -4.58 9.72 -13.15
C GLY A 354 -5.92 9.08 -13.53
N ALA A 355 -6.49 9.44 -14.69
CA ALA A 355 -7.73 8.83 -15.18
C ALA A 355 -7.54 7.35 -15.57
N VAL A 356 -6.41 7.02 -16.20
CA VAL A 356 -6.08 5.65 -16.62
C VAL A 356 -5.75 4.77 -15.42
N VAL A 357 -5.00 5.27 -14.42
CA VAL A 357 -4.73 4.52 -13.18
C VAL A 357 -6.02 4.25 -12.41
N VAL A 358 -6.91 5.24 -12.26
CA VAL A 358 -8.20 5.04 -11.59
C VAL A 358 -9.06 4.03 -12.34
N ALA A 359 -9.10 4.10 -13.67
CA ALA A 359 -9.85 3.15 -14.50
C ALA A 359 -9.25 1.73 -14.45
N ALA A 360 -7.93 1.59 -14.56
CA ALA A 360 -7.22 0.32 -14.47
C ALA A 360 -7.38 -0.31 -13.07
N SER A 361 -7.22 0.49 -12.02
CA SER A 361 -7.48 0.07 -10.65
C SER A 361 -8.92 -0.38 -10.49
N GLY A 362 -9.91 0.36 -11.02
CA GLY A 362 -11.32 -0.04 -10.96
C GLY A 362 -11.65 -1.31 -11.74
N LEU A 363 -10.96 -1.57 -12.86
CA LEU A 363 -11.13 -2.79 -13.68
C LEU A 363 -10.54 -4.04 -13.00
N ASP A 364 -9.39 -3.92 -12.34
CA ASP A 364 -8.80 -5.03 -11.56
C ASP A 364 -9.45 -5.19 -10.18
N TRP A 365 -10.03 -4.12 -9.61
CA TRP A 365 -10.64 -4.10 -8.27
C TRP A 365 -12.11 -4.53 -8.25
N ALA A 366 -12.81 -4.55 -9.39
CA ALA A 366 -14.25 -4.84 -9.44
C ALA A 366 -14.56 -6.23 -8.87
N PRO A 367 -15.25 -6.35 -7.72
CA PRO A 367 -15.83 -7.61 -7.30
C PRO A 367 -17.12 -7.79 -8.10
N ASP A 368 -17.05 -8.40 -9.29
CA ASP A 368 -18.17 -8.72 -10.20
C ASP A 368 -19.41 -7.83 -10.04
N LEU A 369 -19.23 -6.50 -10.17
CA LEU A 369 -20.33 -5.54 -10.20
C LEU A 369 -20.85 -5.35 -11.62
N PHE A 370 -21.10 -6.46 -12.33
CA PHE A 370 -21.95 -6.53 -13.53
C PHE A 370 -22.52 -7.96 -13.70
N ASN A 371 -23.37 -8.37 -12.76
CA ASN A 371 -24.73 -8.92 -12.93
C ASN A 371 -25.14 -9.82 -11.78
#